data_AF-A0A931EKT4-F1
#
_entry.id   AF-A0A931EKT4-F1
#
_cell.length_a   1.000
_cell.length_b   1.000
_cell.length_c   1.000
_cell.angle_alpha   90.00
_cell.angle_beta   90.00
_cell.angle_gamma   90.00
#
_symmetry.space_group_name_H-M   'P 1'
#
loop_
_entity.id
_entity.type
_entity.pdbx_description
1 polymer ?
#
loop_
_entity_poly.entity_id
_entity_poly.type
_entity_poly.pdbx_seq_one_letter_code
_entity_poly.pdbx_strand_id
1 'polypeptide(L)'
;MSKATQGKDKMRSHYDFSQAEQGKYQHFIGQTSTLRITHPDGSVSVEQIEPPKDAIFLEPDLRKYFPDSEAVNKALRGLIELIPKKSA
;
A
#
# COMPACT_ATOMS: atom_id res chain seq x y z
N MET A 1 16.27 -12.21 44.34
CA MET A 1 15.13 -11.90 43.43
C MET A 1 15.51 -12.36 42.03
N SER A 2 14.96 -13.47 41.54
CA SER A 2 15.32 -14.00 40.21
C SER A 2 14.47 -13.35 39.12
N LYS A 3 15.12 -12.70 38.17
CA LYS A 3 14.46 -12.17 36.96
C LYS A 3 14.49 -13.26 35.89
N ALA A 4 13.35 -13.89 35.66
CA ALA A 4 13.17 -14.84 34.56
C ALA A 4 12.74 -14.11 33.29
N THR A 5 13.35 -14.55 32.20
CA THR A 5 13.33 -14.09 30.82
C THR A 5 12.02 -14.33 30.07
N GLN A 6 11.68 -13.36 29.20
CA GLN A 6 11.19 -13.54 27.83
C GLN A 6 9.90 -14.37 27.62
N GLY A 7 8.78 -13.68 27.39
CA GLY A 7 7.56 -14.28 26.87
C GLY A 7 7.02 -13.42 25.74
N LYS A 8 7.13 -13.90 24.50
CA LYS A 8 6.34 -13.43 23.36
C LYS A 8 4.90 -13.28 23.84
N ASP A 9 4.33 -12.10 23.68
CA ASP A 9 2.92 -11.85 23.98
C ASP A 9 2.08 -12.68 22.99
N LYS A 10 1.88 -13.95 23.34
CA LYS A 10 1.16 -14.91 22.53
C LYS A 10 -0.30 -14.49 22.60
N MET A 11 -0.82 -13.98 21.49
CA MET A 11 -2.25 -13.85 21.29
C MET A 11 -2.95 -15.11 21.83
N ARG A 12 -3.99 -14.91 22.65
CA ARG A 12 -4.78 -16.03 23.19
C ARG A 12 -5.32 -16.84 22.01
N SER A 13 -5.38 -18.16 22.13
CA SER A 13 -5.73 -19.04 21.00
C SER A 13 -7.10 -18.76 20.36
N HIS A 14 -8.04 -18.16 21.11
CA HIS A 14 -9.35 -17.74 20.59
C HIS A 14 -9.31 -16.42 19.79
N TYR A 15 -8.15 -15.77 19.69
CA TYR A 15 -7.87 -14.62 18.84
C TYR A 15 -6.83 -14.99 17.78
N ASP A 16 -7.01 -16.15 17.13
CA ASP A 16 -6.24 -16.50 15.93
C ASP A 16 -6.91 -15.88 14.69
N PHE A 17 -6.34 -14.76 14.23
CA PHE A 17 -6.79 -14.06 13.02
C PHE A 17 -6.02 -14.50 11.76
N SER A 18 -5.26 -15.60 11.79
CA SER A 18 -4.52 -16.09 10.62
C SER A 18 -5.43 -16.47 9.44
N GLN A 19 -6.68 -16.80 9.73
CA GLN A 19 -7.72 -17.10 8.73
C GLN A 19 -8.73 -15.95 8.57
N ALA A 20 -8.47 -14.78 9.17
CA ALA A 20 -9.38 -13.64 9.03
C ALA A 20 -9.30 -13.08 7.61
N GLU A 21 -10.42 -13.13 6.90
CA GLU A 21 -10.57 -12.42 5.63
C GLU A 21 -10.76 -10.94 5.90
N GLN A 22 -10.02 -10.11 5.18
CA GLN A 22 -10.03 -8.68 5.34
C GLN A 22 -11.40 -8.13 4.86
N GLY A 23 -12.06 -7.31 5.67
CA GLY A 23 -13.46 -6.93 5.47
C GLY A 23 -13.71 -6.12 4.19
N LYS A 24 -14.95 -6.18 3.68
CA LYS A 24 -15.46 -5.52 2.46
C LYS A 24 -15.12 -4.02 2.29
N TYR A 25 -14.77 -3.33 3.36
CA TYR A 25 -14.48 -1.89 3.38
C TYR A 25 -12.98 -1.57 3.39
N GLN A 26 -12.12 -2.53 3.06
CA GLN A 26 -10.67 -2.34 3.04
C GLN A 26 -10.17 -1.28 2.06
N HIS A 27 -10.87 -1.04 0.95
CA HIS A 27 -10.37 -0.29 -0.22
C HIS A 27 -10.19 1.24 -0.05
N PHE A 28 -9.98 1.74 1.17
CA PHE A 28 -9.85 3.19 1.45
C PHE A 28 -8.51 3.61 2.07
N ILE A 29 -7.45 2.82 1.94
CA ILE A 29 -6.11 3.27 2.31
C ILE A 29 -5.51 4.07 1.15
N GLY A 30 -5.93 5.32 0.99
CA GLY A 30 -5.40 6.13 -0.12
C GLY A 30 -5.71 7.63 -0.10
N GLN A 31 -6.21 8.22 0.98
CA GLN A 31 -6.75 9.58 0.87
C GLN A 31 -5.90 10.71 1.44
N THR A 32 -4.93 10.47 2.32
CA THR A 32 -4.03 11.53 2.78
C THR A 32 -2.61 11.02 3.03
N SER A 33 -1.66 11.44 2.20
CA SER A 33 -0.24 11.26 2.52
C SER A 33 0.21 12.47 3.32
N THR A 34 0.70 12.23 4.53
CA THR A 34 1.32 13.28 5.35
C THR A 34 2.78 13.42 4.95
N LEU A 35 3.13 14.50 4.24
CA LEU A 35 4.51 14.80 3.91
C LEU A 35 5.15 15.57 5.06
N ARG A 36 6.28 15.04 5.55
CA ARG A 36 7.12 15.71 6.54
C ARG A 36 8.29 16.37 5.82
N ILE A 37 8.21 17.68 5.64
CA ILE A 37 9.25 18.47 4.98
C ILE A 37 10.22 18.94 6.06
N THR A 38 11.49 18.56 5.93
CA THR A 38 12.56 19.05 6.82
C THR A 38 13.27 20.19 6.12
N HIS A 39 13.22 21.37 6.72
CA HIS A 39 13.85 22.58 6.18
C HIS A 39 15.32 22.66 6.58
N PRO A 40 16.15 23.41 5.82
CA PRO A 40 17.58 23.56 6.12
C PRO A 40 17.86 24.23 7.48
N ASP A 41 16.90 24.96 8.03
CA ASP A 41 16.97 25.62 9.35
C ASP A 41 16.65 24.67 10.52
N GLY A 42 16.39 23.39 10.23
CA GLY A 42 16.03 22.37 11.22
C GLY A 42 14.55 22.36 11.61
N SER A 43 13.74 23.27 11.07
CA SER A 43 12.28 23.23 11.25
C SER A 43 11.65 22.12 10.41
N VAL A 44 10.50 21.62 10.87
CA VAL A 44 9.76 20.56 10.18
C VAL A 44 8.33 21.05 9.93
N SER A 45 7.92 21.13 8.67
CA SER A 45 6.51 21.33 8.31
C SER A 45 5.86 20.00 7.95
N VAL A 46 4.60 19.85 8.35
CA VAL A 46 3.79 18.67 8.07
C VAL A 46 2.62 19.11 7.21
N GLU A 47 2.59 18.64 5.96
CA GLU A 47 1.54 18.99 5.00
C GLU A 47 0.71 17.76 4.63
N GLN A 48 -0.60 17.92 4.59
CA GLN A 48 -1.52 16.92 4.08
C GLN A 48 -1.77 17.22 2.61
N ILE A 49 -1.28 16.35 1.74
CA ILE A 49 -1.52 16.46 0.30
C ILE A 49 -2.58 15.46 -0.09
N GLU A 50 -3.67 15.97 -0.66
CA GLU A 50 -4.65 15.14 -1.36
C GLU A 50 -4.02 14.63 -2.65
N PRO A 51 -4.09 13.32 -2.92
CA PRO A 51 -3.59 12.80 -4.18
C PRO A 51 -4.40 13.40 -5.35
N PRO A 52 -3.76 13.56 -6.53
CA PRO A 52 -4.48 13.97 -7.73
C PRO A 52 -5.71 13.08 -7.97
N LYS A 53 -6.78 13.66 -8.52
CA LYS A 53 -8.05 12.96 -8.77
C LYS A 53 -7.91 11.66 -9.55
N ASP A 54 -6.90 11.59 -10.41
CA ASP A 54 -6.64 10.44 -11.30
C ASP A 54 -5.49 9.55 -10.80
N ALA A 55 -5.07 9.69 -9.54
CA ALA A 55 -4.04 8.85 -8.94
C ALA A 55 -4.55 7.42 -8.75
N ILE A 56 -3.78 6.46 -9.25
CA ILE A 56 -4.03 5.03 -9.06
C ILE A 56 -3.04 4.49 -8.02
N PHE A 57 -3.58 3.88 -6.97
CA PHE A 57 -2.78 3.26 -5.91
C PHE A 57 -2.67 1.76 -6.15
N LEU A 58 -1.43 1.27 -6.17
CA LEU A 58 -1.17 -0.17 -6.20
C LEU A 58 -1.22 -0.76 -4.80
N GLU A 59 -1.95 -1.86 -4.67
CA GLU A 59 -1.96 -2.69 -3.47
C GLU A 59 -0.56 -3.26 -3.17
N PRO A 60 -0.23 -3.56 -1.89
CA PRO A 60 1.10 -3.98 -1.49
C PRO A 60 1.62 -5.25 -2.18
N ASP A 61 0.74 -6.16 -2.56
CA ASP A 61 1.05 -7.39 -3.28
C ASP A 61 1.49 -7.10 -4.73
N LEU A 62 0.85 -6.13 -5.40
CA LEU A 62 1.18 -5.70 -6.76
C LEU A 62 2.52 -4.96 -6.84
N ARG A 63 2.91 -4.23 -5.79
CA ARG A 63 4.22 -3.52 -5.75
C ARG A 63 5.42 -4.46 -5.88
N LYS A 64 5.26 -5.75 -5.55
CA LYS A 64 6.32 -6.76 -5.73
C LYS A 64 6.64 -7.02 -7.21
N TYR A 65 5.68 -6.80 -8.08
CA TYR A 65 5.79 -7.01 -9.52
C TYR A 65 5.92 -5.70 -10.30
N PHE A 66 5.34 -4.62 -9.77
CA PHE A 66 5.31 -3.30 -10.38
C PHE A 66 5.95 -2.26 -9.44
N PRO A 67 7.27 -2.05 -9.54
CA PRO A 67 7.98 -1.13 -8.66
C PRO A 67 7.61 0.34 -8.90
N ASP A 68 7.20 0.68 -10.12
CA ASP A 68 6.89 2.05 -10.55
C ASP A 68 5.80 2.09 -11.63
N SER A 69 5.41 3.32 -12.01
CA SER A 69 4.40 3.57 -13.03
C SER A 69 4.83 3.17 -14.44
N GLU A 70 6.13 3.14 -14.73
CA GLU A 70 6.65 2.73 -16.04
C GLU A 70 6.41 1.23 -16.26
N ALA A 71 6.72 0.40 -15.25
CA ALA A 71 6.48 -1.03 -15.25
C ALA A 71 4.98 -1.36 -15.43
N VAL A 72 4.09 -0.66 -14.70
CA VAL A 72 2.63 -0.83 -14.85
C VAL A 72 2.19 -0.48 -16.27
N ASN A 73 2.57 0.69 -16.77
CA ASN A 73 2.13 1.17 -18.06
C ASN A 73 2.62 0.28 -19.21
N LYS A 74 3.83 -0.25 -19.11
CA LYS A 74 4.35 -1.22 -20.08
C LYS A 74 3.52 -2.49 -20.12
N ALA A 75 3.16 -3.05 -18.97
CA ALA A 75 2.31 -4.24 -18.90
C ALA A 75 0.91 -3.98 -19.47
N LEU A 76 0.27 -2.86 -19.10
CA LEU A 76 -1.05 -2.50 -19.60
C LEU A 76 -1.07 -2.28 -21.12
N ARG A 77 -0.04 -1.65 -21.68
CA ARG A 77 0.09 -1.50 -23.15
C ARG A 77 0.24 -2.85 -23.84
N GLY A 78 1.06 -3.76 -23.29
CA GLY A 78 1.17 -5.12 -23.79
C GLY A 78 -0.17 -5.86 -23.79
N LEU A 79 -0.97 -5.69 -22.74
CA LEU A 79 -2.33 -6.26 -22.70
C LEU A 79 -3.24 -5.66 -23.78
N ILE A 80 -3.17 -4.35 -24.03
CA ILE A 80 -3.95 -3.68 -25.09
C ILE A 80 -3.61 -4.25 -26.47
N GLU A 81 -2.35 -4.58 -26.73
CA GLU A 81 -1.92 -5.18 -28.01
C GLU A 81 -2.51 -6.58 -28.23
N LEU A 82 -2.78 -7.32 -27.17
CA LEU A 82 -3.36 -8.67 -27.22
C LEU A 82 -4.89 -8.65 -27.39
N ILE A 83 -5.55 -7.51 -27.14
CA ILE A 83 -7.00 -7.40 -27.33
C ILE A 83 -7.28 -7.44 -28.84
N PRO A 84 -8.08 -8.40 -29.33
CA PRO A 84 -8.39 -8.50 -30.75
C PRO A 84 -9.06 -7.22 -31.20
N LYS A 85 -8.43 -6.53 -32.15
CA LYS A 85 -9.01 -5.33 -32.76
C LYS A 85 -10.29 -5.74 -33.45
N LYS A 86 -11.41 -5.17 -33.00
CA LYS A 86 -12.71 -5.37 -33.62
C LYS A 86 -12.59 -4.92 -35.08
N SER A 87 -12.59 -5.87 -36.00
CA SER A 87 -12.64 -5.58 -37.44
C SER A 87 -13.92 -4.80 -37.70
N ALA A 88 -13.77 -3.57 -38.21
CA ALA A 88 -14.88 -2.74 -38.66
C ALA A 88 -15.49 -3.32 -39.95
#